data_AF-A0A2N2HPI4-F1
#
_entry.id   AF-A0A2N2HPI4-F1
#
_cell.length_a   1.000
_cell.length_b   1.000
_cell.length_c   1.000
_cell.angle_alpha   90.00
_cell.angle_beta   90.00
_cell.angle_gamma   90.00
#
_symmetry.space_group_name_H-M   'P 1'
#
loop_
_entity.id
_entity.type
_entity.pdbx_description
1 polymer ?
#
loop_
_entity_poly.entity_id
_entity_poly.type
_entity_poly.pdbx_seq_one_letter_code
_entity_poly.pdbx_strand_id
1 'polypeptide(L)'
;MGGNYRIKFNPSSMEIEIEGSQVFVETYFDKIQSLILSVAQEVREEPRRKKGRSPKKAVKAGKGMKAKKAGKEKKVRKPAMQNKRAGGRRVRGSSNTDRVLDLIRKNPSGVTTSDLKSNTGLSEQQIWGVIYAAEKRGKVRKVKRGMYAAGASTPESESTD
;
A
#
# COMPACT_ATOMS: atom_id res chain seq x y z
N MET A 1 -19.91 43.31 -2.07
CA MET A 1 -20.21 42.42 -3.20
C MET A 1 -19.70 41.02 -2.86
N GLY A 2 -20.57 40.09 -2.48
CA GLY A 2 -20.19 38.69 -2.29
C GLY A 2 -20.67 37.90 -3.50
N GLY A 3 -19.82 37.74 -4.51
CA GLY A 3 -20.10 36.81 -5.60
C GLY A 3 -20.06 35.38 -5.06
N ASN A 4 -21.01 34.54 -5.46
CA ASN A 4 -20.97 33.12 -5.12
C ASN A 4 -19.89 32.45 -6.00
N TYR A 5 -18.70 32.24 -5.45
CA TYR A 5 -17.60 31.53 -6.11
C TYR A 5 -17.55 30.08 -5.65
N ARG A 6 -17.40 29.14 -6.58
CA ARG A 6 -17.41 27.71 -6.27
C ARG A 6 -16.60 26.91 -7.27
N ILE A 7 -15.80 25.98 -6.77
CA ILE A 7 -15.07 25.00 -7.58
C ILE A 7 -15.47 23.61 -7.06
N LYS A 8 -15.91 22.74 -7.95
CA LYS A 8 -16.25 21.34 -7.64
C LYS A 8 -15.42 20.41 -8.52
N PHE A 9 -15.07 19.26 -7.97
CA PHE A 9 -14.45 18.17 -8.72
C PHE A 9 -15.33 16.92 -8.58
N ASN A 10 -15.71 16.36 -9.72
CA ASN A 10 -16.40 15.08 -9.76
C ASN A 10 -15.36 13.95 -9.99
N PRO A 11 -15.03 13.14 -8.97
CA PRO A 11 -14.02 12.08 -9.11
C PRO A 11 -14.46 10.95 -10.03
N SER A 12 -15.75 10.81 -10.33
CA SER A 12 -16.26 9.74 -11.19
C SER A 12 -16.15 10.08 -12.67
N SER A 13 -16.41 11.33 -13.06
CA SER A 13 -16.27 11.81 -14.44
C SER A 13 -14.93 12.51 -14.72
N MET A 14 -14.14 12.77 -13.68
CA MET A 14 -12.91 13.60 -13.73
C MET A 14 -13.17 15.04 -14.20
N GLU A 15 -14.40 15.53 -14.07
CA GLU A 15 -14.79 16.88 -14.47
C GLU A 15 -14.55 17.88 -13.33
N ILE A 16 -14.16 19.10 -13.72
CA ILE A 16 -13.97 20.23 -12.82
C ILE A 16 -14.96 21.32 -13.23
N GLU A 17 -15.84 21.71 -12.32
CA GLU A 17 -16.81 22.80 -12.51
C GLU A 17 -16.35 24.04 -11.76
N ILE A 18 -16.37 25.20 -12.43
CA ILE A 18 -15.99 26.50 -11.87
C ILE A 18 -17.15 27.47 -12.08
N GLU A 19 -17.76 27.91 -10.98
CA GLU A 19 -18.88 28.86 -10.97
C GLU A 19 -18.41 30.16 -10.29
N GLY A 20 -18.74 31.33 -10.86
CA GLY A 20 -18.35 32.62 -10.27
C GLY A 20 -18.46 33.78 -11.25
N SER A 21 -17.80 34.90 -10.91
CA SER A 21 -17.60 36.00 -11.87
C SER A 21 -16.72 35.54 -13.03
N GLN A 22 -16.89 36.15 -14.20
CA GLN A 22 -16.09 35.82 -15.39
C GLN A 22 -14.59 35.87 -15.12
N VAL A 23 -14.11 36.93 -14.46
CA VAL A 23 -12.69 37.10 -14.06
C VAL A 23 -12.20 35.94 -13.18
N PHE A 24 -13.06 35.45 -12.26
CA PHE A 24 -12.72 34.31 -11.41
C PHE A 24 -12.62 33.03 -12.24
N VAL A 25 -13.58 32.78 -13.13
CA VAL A 25 -13.59 31.60 -13.99
C VAL A 25 -12.33 31.57 -14.85
N GLU A 26 -12.01 32.66 -15.54
CA GLU A 26 -10.84 32.76 -16.42
C GLU A 26 -9.53 32.52 -15.64
N THR A 27 -9.36 33.19 -14.51
CA THR A 27 -8.14 33.06 -13.69
C THR A 27 -7.91 31.62 -13.21
N TYR A 28 -8.96 30.96 -12.72
CA TYR A 28 -8.84 29.61 -12.17
C TYR A 28 -8.80 28.53 -13.24
N PHE A 29 -9.46 28.76 -14.39
CA PHE A 29 -9.36 27.88 -15.54
C PHE A 29 -7.92 27.75 -16.03
N ASP A 30 -7.23 28.87 -16.27
CA ASP A 30 -5.84 28.87 -16.73
C ASP A 30 -4.89 28.21 -15.72
N LYS A 31 -5.11 28.47 -14.43
CA LYS A 31 -4.32 27.86 -13.36
C LYS A 31 -4.51 26.35 -13.29
N ILE A 32 -5.72 25.86 -13.50
CA ILE A 32 -6.00 24.42 -13.49
C ILE A 32 -5.44 23.76 -14.75
N GLN A 33 -5.55 24.40 -15.91
CA GLN A 33 -4.95 23.90 -17.15
C GLN A 33 -3.43 23.76 -17.04
N SER A 34 -2.74 24.78 -16.49
CA SER A 34 -1.29 24.73 -16.31
C SER A 34 -0.85 23.61 -15.35
N LEU A 35 -1.58 23.39 -14.25
CA LEU A 35 -1.32 22.28 -13.32
C LEU A 35 -1.52 20.90 -13.97
N ILE A 36 -2.57 20.74 -14.78
CA ILE A 36 -2.82 19.47 -15.47
C ILE A 36 -1.71 19.19 -16.50
N LEU A 37 -1.31 20.21 -17.25
CA LEU A 37 -0.25 20.10 -18.25
C LEU A 37 1.11 19.83 -17.61
N SER A 38 1.43 20.47 -16.47
CA SER A 38 2.69 20.23 -15.77
C SER A 38 2.77 18.79 -15.24
N VAL A 39 1.69 18.29 -14.63
CA VAL A 39 1.61 16.89 -14.15
C VAL A 39 1.73 15.90 -15.32
N ALA A 40 1.10 16.21 -16.46
CA ALA A 40 1.23 15.37 -17.66
C ALA A 40 2.67 15.31 -18.19
N GLN A 41 3.45 16.39 -18.06
CA GLN A 41 4.87 16.41 -18.43
C GLN A 41 5.75 15.66 -17.41
N GLU A 42 5.48 15.78 -16.10
CA GLU A 42 6.23 15.08 -15.06
C GLU A 42 6.08 13.55 -15.15
N VAL A 43 4.90 13.03 -15.50
CA VAL A 43 4.70 11.59 -15.74
C VAL A 43 5.50 11.08 -16.96
N ARG A 44 5.80 11.98 -17.91
CA ARG A 44 6.65 11.66 -19.08
C ARG A 44 8.15 11.75 -18.74
N GLU A 45 8.52 12.49 -17.70
CA GLU A 45 9.90 12.72 -17.27
C GLU A 45 10.28 12.04 -15.94
N GLU A 46 9.50 11.05 -15.48
CA GLU A 46 9.98 10.09 -14.47
C GLU A 46 11.31 9.45 -14.96
N PRO A 47 12.39 9.55 -14.16
CA PRO A 47 13.73 9.28 -14.63
C PRO A 47 13.91 7.79 -14.88
N ARG A 48 14.19 7.45 -16.15
CA ARG A 48 14.87 6.21 -16.52
C ARG A 48 16.14 6.07 -15.67
N ARG A 49 16.00 5.42 -14.51
CA ARG A 49 17.11 5.03 -13.65
C ARG A 49 18.05 4.15 -14.48
N LYS A 50 19.18 4.74 -14.84
CA LYS A 50 20.35 4.06 -15.38
C LYS A 50 20.75 2.92 -14.43
N LYS A 51 20.49 1.67 -14.82
CA LYS A 51 21.37 0.55 -14.48
C LYS A 51 22.12 0.16 -15.75
N GLY A 52 23.43 0.37 -15.72
CA GLY A 52 24.32 0.08 -16.83
C GLY A 52 24.60 -1.40 -17.03
N ARG A 53 25.37 -1.65 -18.11
CA ARG A 53 25.99 -2.90 -18.61
C ARG A 53 25.03 -3.84 -19.35
N SER A 54 25.23 -4.21 -20.62
CA SER A 54 26.39 -4.14 -21.54
C SER A 54 25.88 -4.34 -22.99
N PRO A 55 26.65 -3.96 -24.03
CA PRO A 55 26.22 -4.14 -25.41
C PRO A 55 26.40 -5.61 -25.84
N LYS A 56 25.35 -6.24 -26.34
CA LYS A 56 25.48 -7.51 -27.09
C LYS A 56 24.81 -7.40 -28.46
N LYS A 57 25.71 -7.28 -29.42
CA LYS A 57 25.64 -7.54 -30.85
C LYS A 57 24.92 -8.87 -31.15
N ALA A 58 23.98 -8.83 -32.12
CA ALA A 58 23.44 -9.91 -32.95
C ALA A 58 22.80 -11.11 -32.19
N VAL A 59 21.81 -11.87 -32.68
CA VAL A 59 21.58 -12.39 -34.02
C VAL A 59 20.14 -12.92 -34.12
N LYS A 60 19.63 -12.86 -35.35
CA LYS A 60 18.45 -13.49 -35.96
C LYS A 60 17.76 -14.66 -35.25
N ALA A 61 16.43 -14.59 -35.30
CA ALA A 61 15.51 -15.71 -35.24
C ALA A 61 15.82 -16.76 -36.31
N GLY A 62 15.79 -18.03 -35.93
CA GLY A 62 16.00 -19.17 -36.83
C GLY A 62 15.70 -20.49 -36.14
N LYS A 63 14.50 -21.00 -36.40
CA LYS A 63 13.89 -22.25 -35.94
C LYS A 63 14.58 -23.46 -36.60
N GLY A 64 14.86 -24.55 -35.86
CA GLY A 64 15.44 -25.75 -36.47
C GLY A 64 15.70 -26.94 -35.54
N MET A 65 14.68 -27.79 -35.37
CA MET A 65 14.70 -29.27 -35.36
C MET A 65 15.78 -30.11 -34.62
N LYS A 66 15.26 -30.89 -33.65
CA LYS A 66 15.33 -32.36 -33.48
C LYS A 66 16.69 -33.10 -33.27
N ALA A 67 16.81 -33.63 -32.04
CA ALA A 67 16.75 -35.06 -31.69
C ALA A 67 18.04 -35.85 -31.32
N LYS A 68 17.83 -36.73 -30.31
CA LYS A 68 18.56 -37.93 -29.86
C LYS A 68 19.80 -37.70 -28.98
N LYS A 69 20.17 -38.54 -28.01
CA LYS A 69 19.58 -39.64 -27.21
C LYS A 69 20.75 -40.12 -26.31
N ALA A 70 20.53 -40.32 -25.01
CA ALA A 70 21.28 -41.14 -24.02
C ALA A 70 21.22 -40.38 -22.68
N GLY A 71 20.66 -40.89 -21.58
CA GLY A 71 20.79 -42.24 -21.03
C GLY A 71 21.53 -42.12 -19.70
N LYS A 72 20.81 -41.91 -18.59
CA LYS A 72 21.25 -42.26 -17.23
C LYS A 72 20.08 -42.23 -16.22
N GLU A 73 19.57 -43.43 -16.02
CA GLU A 73 19.06 -44.08 -14.80
C GLU A 73 18.61 -43.28 -13.55
N LYS A 74 17.41 -43.69 -13.10
CA LYS A 74 16.98 -44.02 -11.71
C LYS A 74 16.95 -42.93 -10.63
N LYS A 75 15.74 -42.36 -10.49
CA LYS A 75 14.87 -42.41 -9.29
C LYS A 75 15.54 -42.84 -7.97
N VAL A 76 15.84 -41.87 -7.10
CA VAL A 76 15.65 -42.03 -5.65
C VAL A 76 14.95 -40.79 -5.10
N ARG A 77 13.97 -41.06 -4.25
CA ARG A 77 12.95 -40.15 -3.74
C ARG A 77 13.53 -39.12 -2.78
N LYS A 78 12.88 -37.95 -2.74
CA LYS A 78 12.97 -36.91 -1.71
C LYS A 78 13.11 -37.51 -0.30
N PRO A 79 14.01 -37.00 0.55
CA PRO A 79 13.70 -36.93 1.97
C PRO A 79 12.76 -35.74 2.19
N ALA A 80 11.53 -36.07 2.53
CA ALA A 80 10.59 -35.13 3.11
C ALA A 80 11.13 -34.62 4.45
N MET A 81 10.92 -33.32 4.67
CA MET A 81 10.47 -32.77 5.94
C MET A 81 11.27 -33.15 7.19
N GLN A 82 12.16 -32.24 7.62
CA GLN A 82 12.33 -31.94 9.04
C GLN A 82 12.51 -30.43 9.18
N ASN A 83 11.42 -29.70 8.98
CA ASN A 83 11.33 -28.32 9.45
C ASN A 83 11.25 -28.42 10.98
N LYS A 84 12.41 -28.48 11.64
CA LYS A 84 12.52 -28.42 13.10
C LYS A 84 11.87 -27.10 13.53
N ARG A 85 10.65 -27.21 14.03
CA ARG A 85 10.00 -26.19 14.86
C ARG A 85 10.82 -26.07 16.14
N ALA A 86 11.95 -25.40 16.05
CA ALA A 86 12.60 -24.84 17.21
C ALA A 86 11.72 -23.67 17.66
N GLY A 87 10.94 -23.92 18.71
CA GLY A 87 10.26 -22.92 19.53
C GLY A 87 11.26 -22.03 20.27
N GLY A 88 12.18 -21.41 19.52
CA GLY A 88 12.94 -20.29 20.01
C GLY A 88 11.99 -19.12 20.05
N ARG A 89 11.62 -18.70 21.27
CA ARG A 89 11.07 -17.38 21.56
C ARG A 89 12.10 -16.36 21.11
N ARG A 90 12.18 -16.12 19.79
CA ARG A 90 12.87 -14.96 19.24
C ARG A 90 12.19 -13.81 19.94
N VAL A 91 12.94 -13.06 20.74
CA VAL A 91 12.56 -11.71 21.13
C VAL A 91 12.39 -11.00 19.81
N ARG A 92 11.17 -11.07 19.26
CA ARG A 92 10.81 -10.47 18.00
C ARG A 92 11.00 -9.00 18.28
N GLY A 93 12.05 -8.40 17.71
CA GLY A 93 12.09 -6.96 17.54
C GLY A 93 10.69 -6.55 17.08
N SER A 94 10.13 -5.56 17.79
CA SER A 94 8.70 -5.22 17.72
C SER A 94 8.19 -5.37 16.30
N SER A 95 7.29 -6.35 16.08
CA SER A 95 6.73 -6.58 14.76
C SER A 95 6.05 -5.28 14.32
N ASN A 96 5.97 -5.02 13.01
CA ASN A 96 5.23 -3.87 12.50
C ASN A 96 3.80 -3.80 13.08
N THR A 97 3.21 -4.97 13.32
CA THR A 97 1.93 -5.12 14.05
C THR A 97 2.01 -4.60 15.48
N ASP A 98 3.04 -5.01 16.25
CA ASP A 98 3.19 -4.61 17.64
C ASP A 98 3.41 -3.10 17.76
N ARG A 99 4.19 -2.50 16.85
CA ARG A 99 4.41 -1.04 16.83
C ARG A 99 3.12 -0.25 16.64
N VAL A 100 2.28 -0.68 15.68
CA VAL A 100 0.97 -0.05 15.43
C VAL A 100 0.04 -0.25 16.62
N LEU A 101 -0.03 -1.46 17.17
CA LEU A 101 -0.88 -1.76 18.34
C LEU A 101 -0.45 -0.97 19.57
N ASP A 102 0.84 -0.83 19.83
CA ASP A 102 1.37 -0.07 20.96
C ASP A 102 1.04 1.42 20.85
N LEU A 103 1.12 1.99 19.65
CA LEU A 103 0.70 3.38 19.42
C LEU A 103 -0.80 3.59 19.66
N ILE A 104 -1.63 2.66 19.21
CA ILE A 104 -3.08 2.71 19.42
C ILE A 104 -3.42 2.56 20.92
N ARG A 105 -2.68 1.71 21.65
CA ARG A 105 -2.86 1.52 23.10
C ARG A 105 -2.44 2.74 23.92
N LYS A 106 -1.36 3.42 23.51
CA LYS A 106 -0.88 4.64 24.16
C LYS A 106 -1.85 5.82 24.04
N ASN A 107 -2.74 5.80 23.06
CA ASN A 107 -3.66 6.90 22.74
C ASN A 107 -5.12 6.43 22.83
N PRO A 108 -5.74 6.45 24.02
CA PRO A 108 -7.12 6.00 24.22
C PRO A 108 -8.16 6.87 23.49
N SER A 109 -7.82 8.12 23.16
CA SER A 109 -8.62 9.02 22.34
C SER A 109 -8.79 8.57 20.88
N GLY A 110 -7.94 7.63 20.44
CA GLY A 110 -7.85 7.18 19.05
C GLY A 110 -6.69 7.84 18.31
N VAL A 111 -6.23 7.14 17.27
CA VAL A 111 -5.08 7.51 16.43
C VAL A 111 -5.50 7.50 14.97
N THR A 112 -5.04 8.49 14.20
CA THR A 112 -5.31 8.58 12.77
C THR A 112 -4.29 7.78 11.94
N THR A 113 -4.62 7.47 10.69
CA THR A 113 -3.67 6.81 9.77
C THR A 113 -2.42 7.65 9.52
N SER A 114 -2.55 8.98 9.46
CA SER A 114 -1.42 9.90 9.33
C SER A 114 -0.48 9.82 10.54
N ASP A 115 -1.03 9.77 11.75
CA ASP A 115 -0.23 9.66 12.97
C ASP A 115 0.51 8.31 13.02
N LEU A 116 -0.16 7.22 12.65
CA LEU A 116 0.46 5.90 12.55
C LEU A 116 1.59 5.89 11.51
N LYS A 117 1.40 6.53 10.37
CA LYS A 117 2.42 6.65 9.32
C LYS A 117 3.64 7.41 9.81
N SER A 118 3.45 8.58 10.41
CA SER A 118 4.54 9.42 10.92
C SER A 118 5.35 8.74 12.03
N ASN A 119 4.70 7.97 12.90
CA ASN A 119 5.37 7.33 14.03
C ASN A 119 6.00 5.96 13.69
N THR A 120 5.43 5.22 12.74
CA THR A 120 5.91 3.87 12.40
C THR A 120 6.76 3.80 11.14
N GLY A 121 6.65 4.80 10.25
CA GLY A 121 7.29 4.79 8.93
C GLY A 121 6.72 3.73 7.97
N LEU A 122 5.58 3.11 8.30
CA LEU A 122 4.94 2.11 7.47
C LEU A 122 4.14 2.75 6.33
N SER A 123 3.98 2.02 5.23
CA SER A 123 3.07 2.46 4.17
C SER A 123 1.62 2.38 4.64
N GLU A 124 0.76 3.20 4.04
CA GLU A 124 -0.67 3.23 4.40
C GLU A 124 -1.34 1.86 4.19
N GLN A 125 -0.97 1.15 3.13
CA GLN A 125 -1.46 -0.20 2.86
C GLN A 125 -1.04 -1.21 3.95
N GLN A 126 0.20 -1.10 4.46
CA GLN A 126 0.66 -1.94 5.56
C GLN A 126 -0.11 -1.64 6.85
N ILE A 127 -0.35 -0.35 7.13
CA ILE A 127 -1.13 0.10 8.28
C ILE A 127 -2.56 -0.45 8.19
N TRP A 128 -3.22 -0.34 7.03
CA TRP A 128 -4.57 -0.88 6.84
C TRP A 128 -4.61 -2.39 7.01
N GLY A 129 -3.64 -3.13 6.47
CA GLY A 129 -3.56 -4.58 6.66
C GLY A 129 -3.43 -4.99 8.14
N VAL A 130 -2.61 -4.26 8.90
CA VAL A 130 -2.44 -4.48 10.34
C VAL A 130 -3.71 -4.14 11.11
N ILE A 131 -4.32 -2.98 10.84
CA ILE A 131 -5.54 -2.53 11.50
C ILE A 131 -6.67 -3.50 11.23
N TYR A 132 -6.88 -3.90 9.97
CA TYR A 132 -7.92 -4.86 9.59
C TYR A 132 -7.74 -6.20 10.32
N ALA A 133 -6.51 -6.72 10.37
CA ALA A 133 -6.21 -7.94 11.11
C ALA A 133 -6.40 -7.78 12.63
N ALA A 134 -6.11 -6.59 13.19
CA ALA A 134 -6.28 -6.29 14.61
C ALA A 134 -7.76 -6.10 14.98
N GLU A 135 -8.55 -5.49 14.11
CA GLU A 135 -9.99 -5.29 14.23
C GLU A 135 -10.72 -6.63 14.23
N LYS A 136 -10.38 -7.53 13.29
CA LYS A 136 -10.90 -8.90 13.27
C LYS A 136 -10.57 -9.72 14.53
N ARG A 137 -9.53 -9.33 15.25
CA ARG A 137 -9.11 -9.94 16.52
C ARG A 137 -9.62 -9.19 17.75
N GLY A 138 -10.45 -8.17 17.58
CA GLY A 138 -11.00 -7.36 18.67
C GLY A 138 -9.97 -6.46 19.40
N LYS A 139 -8.74 -6.35 18.90
CA LYS A 139 -7.67 -5.56 19.56
C LYS A 139 -7.80 -4.06 19.31
N VAL A 140 -8.45 -3.69 18.21
CA VAL A 140 -8.63 -2.31 17.75
C VAL A 140 -10.08 -2.15 17.32
N ARG A 141 -10.66 -0.98 17.57
CA ARG A 141 -11.98 -0.60 17.07
C ARG A 141 -11.90 0.69 16.28
N LYS A 142 -12.76 0.83 15.29
CA LYS A 142 -12.92 2.06 14.52
C LYS A 142 -13.83 3.02 15.28
N VAL A 143 -13.32 4.21 15.61
CA VAL A 143 -14.09 5.26 16.30
C VAL A 143 -14.81 6.16 15.30
N LYS A 144 -14.07 6.59 14.26
CA LYS A 144 -14.57 7.38 13.13
C LYS A 144 -13.84 6.96 11.86
N ARG A 145 -14.23 7.47 10.69
CA ARG A 145 -13.51 7.21 9.44
C ARG A 145 -12.04 7.63 9.60
N GLY A 146 -11.12 6.69 9.46
CA GLY A 146 -9.69 6.92 9.56
C GLY A 146 -9.15 7.08 10.99
N MET A 147 -9.97 6.89 12.04
CA MET A 147 -9.54 7.01 13.43
C MET A 147 -9.84 5.73 14.22
N TYR A 148 -8.81 5.22 14.87
CA TYR A 148 -8.81 3.89 15.48
C TYR A 148 -8.38 3.97 16.94
N ALA A 149 -9.11 3.32 17.84
CA ALA A 149 -8.77 3.23 19.25
C ALA A 149 -8.58 1.78 19.67
N ALA A 150 -7.95 1.55 20.82
CA ALA A 150 -7.85 0.22 21.39
C ALA A 150 -9.27 -0.38 21.55
N GLY A 151 -9.43 -1.62 21.10
CA GLY A 151 -10.64 -2.39 21.35
C GLY A 151 -10.69 -2.74 22.83
N ALA A 152 -11.88 -2.65 23.44
CA ALA A 152 -12.09 -3.25 24.74
C ALA A 152 -11.93 -4.76 24.55
N SER A 153 -10.83 -5.32 25.02
CA SER A 153 -10.71 -6.77 25.14
C SER A 153 -11.74 -7.21 26.18
N THR A 154 -12.94 -7.57 25.74
CA THR A 154 -13.78 -8.48 26.51
C THR A 154 -13.17 -9.86 26.29
N PRO A 155 -12.58 -10.52 27.30
CA PRO A 155 -12.50 -11.97 27.27
C PRO A 155 -13.93 -12.49 27.46
N GLU A 156 -14.66 -12.75 26.37
CA GLU A 156 -15.73 -13.76 26.40
C GLU A 156 -15.01 -15.11 26.59
N SER A 157 -14.82 -15.54 27.83
CA SER A 157 -15.71 -16.41 28.60
C SER A 157 -15.76 -17.82 28.01
N GLU A 158 -15.12 -18.74 28.72
CA GLU A 158 -15.58 -20.13 28.86
C GLU A 158 -17.10 -20.20 28.74
N SER A 159 -17.58 -20.86 27.69
CA SER A 159 -18.88 -21.50 27.69
C SER A 159 -18.63 -22.98 27.42
N THR A 160 -18.44 -23.70 28.51
CA THR A 160 -18.57 -25.15 28.61
C THR A 160 -19.96 -25.54 28.14
N ASP A 161 -20.07 -26.51 27.24
CA ASP A 161 -21.21 -27.40 27.11
C ASP A 161 -20.68 -28.84 27.08
#